data_AF-A0AAD5I4P8-F1
#
_entry.id   AF-A0AAD5I4P8-F1
#
_cell.length_a   1.000
_cell.length_b   1.000
_cell.length_c   1.000
_cell.angle_alpha   90.00
_cell.angle_beta   90.00
_cell.angle_gamma   90.00
#
_symmetry.space_group_name_H-M   'P 1'
#
loop_
_entity.id
_entity.type
_entity.pdbx_description
1 polymer ?
#
loop_
_entity_poly.entity_id
_entity_poly.type
_entity_poly.pdbx_seq_one_letter_code
_entity_poly.pdbx_strand_id
1 'polypeptide(L)'
;MAKCYIMATISDVLQQQHEGMESAADIMMSLEEMFAMKSRTTKREAVTAFMNLRMKPGQAVKDHMMKVIAHLNIAELHGAEIDGETKIDMVVNSLSDSFD
;
A
#
# COMPACT_ATOMS: atom_id res chain seq x y z
N MET A 1 -11.17 22.26 -24.03
CA MET A 1 -11.72 22.52 -22.67
C MET A 1 -11.40 21.41 -21.68
N ALA A 2 -11.78 20.15 -21.93
CA ALA A 2 -11.55 19.05 -20.99
C ALA A 2 -10.08 18.92 -20.53
N LYS A 3 -9.11 19.03 -21.46
CA LYS A 3 -7.67 19.03 -21.12
C LYS A 3 -7.32 20.14 -20.12
N CYS A 4 -7.73 21.38 -20.39
CA CYS A 4 -7.47 22.52 -19.50
C CYS A 4 -8.09 22.32 -18.12
N TYR A 5 -9.28 21.72 -18.05
CA TYR A 5 -9.93 21.43 -16.78
C TYR A 5 -9.15 20.39 -15.97
N ILE A 6 -8.77 19.26 -16.60
CA ILE A 6 -7.95 18.23 -15.94
C ILE A 6 -6.64 18.86 -15.45
N MET A 7 -5.93 19.59 -16.31
CA MET A 7 -4.66 20.25 -15.98
C MET A 7 -4.78 21.24 -14.82
N ALA A 8 -5.89 21.97 -14.71
CA ALA A 8 -6.12 22.91 -13.61
C ALA A 8 -6.50 22.23 -12.29
N THR A 9 -6.93 20.95 -12.33
CA THR A 9 -7.39 20.20 -11.14
C THR A 9 -6.34 19.25 -10.56
N ILE A 10 -5.32 18.88 -11.34
CA ILE A 10 -4.25 17.99 -10.90
C ILE A 10 -3.08 18.79 -10.31
N SER A 11 -2.25 18.15 -9.48
CA SER A 11 -1.05 18.79 -8.89
C SER A 11 -0.07 19.26 -9.97
N ASP A 12 0.68 20.33 -9.69
CA ASP A 12 1.71 20.90 -10.58
C ASP A 12 2.67 19.84 -11.16
N VAL A 13 3.06 18.84 -10.36
CA VAL A 13 3.92 17.74 -10.80
C VAL A 13 3.26 16.90 -11.90
N LEU A 14 2.01 16.51 -11.69
CA LEU A 14 1.24 15.76 -12.68
C LEU A 14 0.93 16.60 -13.90
N GLN A 15 0.66 17.90 -13.74
CA GLN A 15 0.47 18.81 -14.86
C GLN A 15 1.72 18.86 -15.74
N GLN A 16 2.90 19.05 -15.15
CA GLN A 16 4.17 19.09 -15.88
C GLN A 16 4.46 17.76 -16.59
N GLN A 17 4.17 16.64 -15.95
CA GLN A 17 4.39 15.31 -16.52
C GLN A 17 3.51 15.04 -17.76
N HIS A 18 2.30 15.61 -17.83
CA HIS A 18 1.32 15.31 -18.88
C HIS A 18 1.14 16.48 -19.89
N GLU A 19 1.97 17.53 -19.82
CA GLU A 19 1.83 18.76 -20.61
C GLU A 19 1.81 18.50 -22.12
N GLY A 20 2.66 17.57 -22.57
CA GLY A 20 2.81 17.16 -23.96
C GLY A 20 1.73 16.23 -24.49
N MET A 21 0.79 15.74 -23.67
CA MET A 21 -0.29 14.88 -24.15
C MET A 21 -1.39 15.69 -24.84
N GLU A 22 -1.81 15.27 -26.03
CA GLU A 22 -2.72 16.07 -26.85
C GLU A 22 -4.17 16.01 -26.39
N SER A 23 -4.65 14.83 -25.97
CA SER A 23 -6.04 14.64 -25.61
C SER A 23 -6.26 14.51 -24.10
N ALA A 24 -7.45 14.93 -23.65
CA ALA A 24 -7.89 14.71 -22.27
C ALA A 24 -8.04 13.21 -21.94
N ALA A 25 -8.37 12.38 -22.94
CA ALA A 25 -8.51 10.94 -22.78
C ALA A 25 -7.17 10.27 -22.50
N ASP A 26 -6.10 10.68 -23.19
CA ASP A 26 -4.75 10.14 -22.97
C ASP A 26 -4.24 10.50 -21.57
N ILE A 27 -4.49 11.74 -21.12
CA ILE A 27 -4.14 12.18 -19.76
C ILE A 27 -4.89 11.33 -18.73
N MET A 28 -6.21 11.16 -18.91
CA MET A 28 -7.02 10.38 -17.98
C MET A 28 -6.59 8.91 -17.93
N MET A 29 -6.35 8.29 -19.09
CA MET A 29 -5.86 6.92 -19.19
C MET A 29 -4.48 6.74 -18.52
N SER A 30 -3.56 7.69 -18.73
CA SER A 30 -2.24 7.65 -18.09
C SER A 30 -2.32 7.82 -16.58
N LEU A 31 -3.18 8.72 -16.09
CA LEU A 31 -3.45 8.88 -14.66
C LEU A 31 -4.05 7.60 -14.06
N GLU A 32 -5.07 7.03 -14.71
CA GLU A 32 -5.67 5.76 -14.28
C GLU A 32 -4.64 4.64 -14.19
N GLU A 33 -3.79 4.49 -15.20
CA GLU A 33 -2.73 3.49 -15.20
C GLU A 33 -1.71 3.74 -14.08
N MET A 34 -1.27 4.99 -13.88
CA MET A 34 -0.32 5.36 -12.84
C MET A 34 -0.86 5.06 -11.44
N PHE A 35 -2.11 5.45 -11.16
CA PHE A 35 -2.73 5.21 -9.86
C PHE A 35 -3.09 3.73 -9.66
N ALA A 36 -3.50 3.02 -10.71
CA ALA A 36 -3.73 1.58 -10.64
C ALA A 36 -2.43 0.80 -10.37
N MET A 37 -1.34 1.15 -11.06
CA MET A 37 -0.03 0.56 -10.84
C MET A 37 0.47 0.87 -9.42
N LYS A 38 0.38 2.12 -8.98
CA LYS A 38 0.77 2.52 -7.62
C LYS A 38 -0.03 1.76 -6.57
N SER A 39 -1.35 1.64 -6.73
CA SER A 39 -2.22 0.85 -5.86
C SER A 39 -1.77 -0.62 -5.77
N ARG A 40 -1.50 -1.26 -6.91
CA ARG A 40 -0.99 -2.65 -6.95
C ARG A 40 0.36 -2.80 -6.26
N THR A 41 1.29 -1.88 -6.53
CA THR A 41 2.63 -1.88 -5.92
C THR A 41 2.53 -1.69 -4.41
N THR A 42 1.76 -0.71 -3.94
CA THR A 42 1.59 -0.46 -2.51
C THR A 42 0.92 -1.64 -1.80
N LYS A 43 -0.09 -2.28 -2.41
CA LYS A 43 -0.67 -3.53 -1.88
C LYS A 43 0.38 -4.64 -1.75
N ARG A 44 1.20 -4.83 -2.79
CA ARG A 44 2.26 -5.86 -2.79
C ARG A 44 3.35 -5.57 -1.76
N GLU A 45 3.74 -4.31 -1.62
CA GLU A 45 4.72 -3.87 -0.61
C GLU A 45 4.20 -4.09 0.81
N ALA A 46 2.94 -3.74 1.08
CA ALA A 46 2.32 -3.97 2.39
C ALA A 46 2.30 -5.46 2.76
N VAL A 47 1.87 -6.33 1.84
CA VAL A 47 1.89 -7.79 2.04
C VAL A 47 3.31 -8.31 2.23
N THR A 48 4.27 -7.81 1.45
CA THR A 48 5.68 -8.24 1.55
C THR A 48 6.32 -7.81 2.86
N ALA A 49 6.09 -6.55 3.26
CA ALA A 49 6.58 -6.01 4.53
C ALA A 49 6.02 -6.81 5.71
N PHE A 50 4.75 -7.21 5.64
CA PHE A 50 4.16 -8.10 6.62
C PHE A 50 4.80 -9.49 6.62
N MET A 51 4.91 -10.14 5.47
CA MET A 51 5.48 -11.50 5.37
C MET A 51 6.91 -11.58 5.89
N ASN A 52 7.67 -10.48 5.76
CA ASN A 52 9.03 -10.36 6.28
C ASN A 52 9.10 -9.91 7.74
N LEU A 53 7.98 -9.56 8.36
CA LEU A 53 7.93 -9.19 9.77
C LEU A 53 8.17 -10.45 10.61
N ARG A 54 9.27 -10.44 11.37
CA ARG A 54 9.65 -11.50 12.29
C ARG A 54 10.04 -10.91 13.63
N MET A 55 9.56 -11.53 14.71
CA MET A 55 9.93 -11.15 16.06
C MET A 55 11.42 -11.45 16.25
N LYS A 56 12.18 -10.46 16.71
CA LYS A 56 13.61 -10.67 16.98
C LYS A 56 13.79 -11.46 18.28
N PRO A 57 14.82 -12.31 18.39
CA PRO A 57 15.16 -12.95 19.66
C PRO A 57 15.32 -11.93 20.79
N GLY A 58 14.66 -12.17 21.92
CA GLY A 58 14.68 -11.27 23.08
C GLY A 58 13.84 -9.99 22.94
N GLN A 59 13.12 -9.77 21.83
CA GLN A 59 12.18 -8.67 21.69
C GLN A 59 10.93 -8.92 22.55
N ALA A 60 10.44 -7.89 23.23
CA ALA A 60 9.17 -7.98 23.94
C ALA A 60 8.01 -8.21 22.96
N VAL A 61 7.17 -9.20 23.24
CA VAL A 61 6.00 -9.56 22.42
C VAL A 61 5.08 -8.37 22.21
N LYS A 62 4.89 -7.55 23.23
CA LYS A 62 4.07 -6.32 23.15
C LYS A 62 4.60 -5.38 22.05
N ASP A 63 5.91 -5.14 22.00
CA ASP A 63 6.51 -4.23 21.02
C ASP A 63 6.46 -4.80 19.60
N HIS A 64 6.55 -6.14 19.48
CA HIS A 64 6.33 -6.83 18.21
C HIS A 64 4.87 -6.70 17.76
N MET A 65 3.93 -6.95 18.66
CA MET A 65 2.49 -6.89 18.36
C MET A 65 2.06 -5.50 17.90
N MET A 66 2.61 -4.43 18.49
CA MET A 66 2.35 -3.06 18.03
C MET A 66 2.77 -2.84 16.56
N LYS A 67 3.89 -3.45 16.12
CA LYS A 67 4.33 -3.40 14.71
C LYS A 67 3.40 -4.21 13.82
N VAL A 68 3.03 -5.41 14.26
CA VAL A 68 2.08 -6.28 13.54
C VAL A 68 0.75 -5.55 13.30
N ILE A 69 0.19 -4.92 14.33
CA ILE A 69 -1.04 -4.13 14.24
C ILE A 69 -0.87 -2.95 13.25
N ALA A 70 0.25 -2.22 13.33
CA ALA A 70 0.50 -1.12 12.41
C ALA A 70 0.55 -1.59 10.94
N HIS A 71 1.20 -2.72 10.66
CA HIS A 71 1.25 -3.29 9.31
C HIS A 71 -0.11 -3.79 8.81
N LEU A 72 -0.91 -4.45 9.67
CA LEU A 72 -2.27 -4.87 9.32
C LEU A 72 -3.17 -3.67 9.01
N ASN A 73 -3.13 -2.62 9.84
CA ASN A 73 -3.89 -1.38 9.59
C ASN A 73 -3.49 -0.73 8.25
N ILE A 74 -2.19 -0.71 7.93
CA ILE A 74 -1.70 -0.21 6.65
C ILE A 74 -2.25 -1.08 5.51
N ALA A 75 -2.23 -2.40 5.63
CA ALA A 75 -2.76 -3.29 4.60
C ALA A 75 -4.26 -3.04 4.35
N GLU A 76 -5.06 -2.95 5.41
CA GLU A 76 -6.50 -2.67 5.32
C GLU A 76 -6.79 -1.28 4.73
N LEU A 77 -6.03 -0.24 5.11
CA LEU A 77 -6.14 1.09 4.52
C LEU A 77 -5.89 1.08 3.01
N HIS A 78 -5.02 0.19 2.53
CA HIS A 78 -4.76 0.00 1.10
C HIS A 78 -5.76 -0.96 0.42
N GLY A 79 -6.83 -1.35 1.10
CA GLY A 79 -7.91 -2.18 0.56
C GLY A 79 -7.59 -3.66 0.54
N ALA A 80 -6.76 -4.15 1.46
CA ALA A 80 -6.68 -5.57 1.75
C ALA A 80 -7.87 -5.98 2.63
N GLU A 81 -8.54 -7.05 2.26
CA GLU A 81 -9.56 -7.69 3.10
C GLU A 81 -8.91 -8.90 3.76
N ILE A 82 -8.67 -8.82 5.06
CA ILE A 82 -8.02 -9.88 5.83
C ILE A 82 -9.00 -10.28 6.93
N ASP A 83 -9.50 -11.51 6.86
CA ASP A 83 -10.41 -12.04 7.87
C ASP A 83 -9.68 -12.29 9.21
N GLY A 84 -10.46 -12.50 10.27
CA GLY A 84 -9.91 -12.65 11.62
C GLY A 84 -9.02 -13.88 11.79
N GLU A 85 -9.33 -14.99 11.12
CA GLU A 85 -8.54 -16.23 11.19
C GLU A 85 -7.19 -16.02 10.52
N THR A 86 -7.20 -15.44 9.30
CA THR A 86 -5.97 -15.07 8.59
C THR A 86 -5.11 -14.09 9.41
N LYS A 87 -5.71 -13.11 10.10
CA LYS A 87 -4.95 -12.21 10.99
C LYS A 87 -4.28 -12.95 12.14
N ILE A 88 -4.94 -13.93 12.74
CA ILE A 88 -4.37 -14.76 13.82
C ILE A 88 -3.20 -15.57 13.29
N ASP A 89 -3.37 -16.27 12.17
CA ASP A 89 -2.31 -17.06 11.54
C ASP A 89 -1.10 -16.18 11.20
N MET A 90 -1.36 -15.00 10.65
CA MET A 90 -0.36 -13.99 10.33
C MET A 90 0.43 -13.56 11.57
N VAL A 91 -0.24 -13.32 12.70
CA VAL A 91 0.40 -12.98 13.97
C VAL A 91 1.27 -14.14 14.45
N VAL A 92 0.72 -15.35 14.53
CA VAL A 92 1.40 -16.56 15.01
C VAL A 92 2.67 -16.83 14.19
N ASN A 93 2.57 -16.80 12.86
CA ASN A 93 3.70 -17.02 11.96
C ASN A 93 4.79 -15.93 12.02
N SER A 94 4.49 -14.77 12.62
CA SER A 94 5.46 -13.68 12.77
C SER A 94 6.24 -13.76 14.09
N LEU A 95 5.79 -14.58 15.04
CA LEU A 95 6.46 -14.79 16.32
C LEU A 95 7.76 -15.60 16.11
N SER A 96 8.63 -15.56 17.10
CA SER A 96 9.86 -16.34 17.10
C SER A 96 9.55 -17.77 17.56
N ASP A 97 10.22 -18.77 16.99
CA ASP A 97 10.12 -20.18 17.40
C ASP A 97 10.38 -20.40 18.91
N SER A 98 11.12 -19.49 19.57
CA SER A 98 11.36 -19.55 21.02
C SER A 98 10.16 -19.14 21.88
N PHE A 99 9.04 -18.74 21.26
CA PHE A 99 7.80 -18.35 21.94
C PHE A 99 6.73 -19.45 21.88
N ASP A 100 6.91 -20.47 21.03
CA ASP A 100 6.04 -21.66 20.98
C ASP A 100 6.19 -22.54 22.23
#